data_AF-A0A7K4GN04-F1
#
_entry.id   AF-A0A7K4GN04-F1
#
_cell.length_a   1.000
_cell.length_b   1.000
_cell.length_c   1.000
_cell.angle_alpha   90.00
_cell.angle_beta   90.00
_cell.angle_gamma   90.00
#
_symmetry.space_group_name_H-M   'P 1'
#
loop_
_entity.id
_entity.type
_entity.pdbx_description
1 polymer ?
#
loop_
_entity_poly.entity_id
_entity_poly.type
_entity_poly.pdbx_seq_one_letter_code
_entity_poly.pdbx_strand_id
1 'polypeptide(L)'
;MKTQLNHLIKSFINKLYVSLAFTPKMVEINKINCQKDIEFSDLLGFGGKDISYFPPYEFFKVYLKQPEKANILFYNWFYNTFLHKNAWKIPKVKGGWFKGPLYIAVEKLFKEKNLFINQNTILKNEDLIKQAIRQRISYYFNLVESIKKYSFEPSIDPVRVVNKNGVIYLLDGHHRVAILSILGYKKILLLKRTVLGGILEKLILIKKKTWLYRNRKSINFMNIK
;
A
#
# COMPACT_ATOMS: atom_id res chain seq x y z
N MET A 1 -21.70 22.35 -5.63
CA MET A 1 -21.75 21.86 -7.03
C MET A 1 -20.39 21.56 -7.66
N LYS A 2 -19.41 22.49 -7.71
CA LYS A 2 -18.09 22.24 -8.33
C LYS A 2 -17.34 21.00 -7.79
N THR A 3 -17.46 20.71 -6.50
CA THR A 3 -16.79 19.57 -5.84
C THR A 3 -17.37 18.21 -6.22
N GLN A 4 -18.70 18.08 -6.34
CA GLN A 4 -19.36 16.86 -6.78
C GLN A 4 -19.07 16.55 -8.25
N LEU A 5 -19.11 17.55 -9.12
CA LEU A 5 -18.78 17.40 -10.54
C LEU A 5 -17.33 16.94 -10.73
N ASN A 6 -16.38 17.53 -10.00
CA ASN A 6 -14.97 17.10 -10.02
C ASN A 6 -14.79 15.65 -9.54
N HIS A 7 -15.56 15.22 -8.54
CA HIS A 7 -15.53 13.84 -8.06
C HIS A 7 -16.07 12.86 -9.12
N LEU A 8 -17.18 13.20 -9.77
CA LEU A 8 -17.78 12.38 -10.83
C LEU A 8 -16.85 12.26 -12.04
N ILE A 9 -16.25 13.37 -12.49
CA ILE A 9 -15.28 13.37 -13.59
C ILE A 9 -14.07 12.49 -13.23
N LYS A 10 -13.53 12.64 -12.02
CA LYS A 10 -12.39 11.84 -11.56
C LYS A 10 -12.72 10.35 -11.50
N SER A 11 -13.91 10.00 -11.01
CA SER A 11 -14.41 8.62 -10.97
C SER A 11 -14.54 8.03 -12.38
N PHE A 12 -15.15 8.79 -13.30
CA PHE A 12 -15.32 8.36 -14.70
C PHE A 12 -13.97 8.15 -15.41
N ILE A 13 -13.04 9.11 -15.29
CA ILE A 13 -11.69 8.99 -15.86
C ILE A 13 -10.97 7.77 -15.28
N ASN A 14 -11.11 7.50 -13.97
CA ASN A 14 -10.49 6.33 -13.35
C ASN A 14 -11.07 5.02 -13.90
N LYS A 15 -12.41 4.94 -14.05
CA LYS A 15 -13.08 3.78 -14.64
C LYS A 15 -12.66 3.54 -16.09
N LEU A 16 -12.58 4.59 -16.91
CA LEU A 16 -12.16 4.51 -18.30
C LEU A 16 -10.67 4.13 -18.43
N TYR A 17 -9.81 4.72 -17.59
CA TYR A 17 -8.41 4.31 -17.53
C TYR A 17 -8.29 2.83 -17.15
N VAL A 18 -9.04 2.38 -16.15
CA VAL A 18 -9.04 0.98 -15.72
C VAL A 18 -9.47 0.03 -16.85
N SER A 19 -10.55 0.35 -17.57
CA SER A 19 -11.04 -0.52 -18.65
C SER A 19 -10.08 -0.61 -19.84
N LEU A 20 -9.36 0.47 -20.15
CA LEU A 20 -8.38 0.51 -21.25
C LEU A 20 -7.03 -0.09 -20.85
N ALA A 21 -6.59 0.17 -19.62
CA ALA A 21 -5.27 -0.22 -19.13
C ALA A 21 -5.23 -1.65 -18.57
N PHE A 22 -6.38 -2.26 -18.31
CA PHE A 22 -6.42 -3.58 -17.69
C PHE A 22 -7.52 -4.49 -18.25
N THR A 23 -7.19 -5.76 -18.42
CA THR A 23 -8.15 -6.82 -18.71
C THR A 23 -8.54 -7.52 -17.40
N PRO A 24 -9.85 -7.62 -17.09
CA PRO A 24 -10.31 -8.36 -15.93
C PRO A 24 -9.99 -9.85 -16.06
N LYS A 25 -9.49 -10.47 -14.98
CA LYS A 25 -9.32 -11.92 -14.88
C LYS A 25 -9.65 -12.38 -13.47
N MET A 26 -10.57 -13.33 -13.35
CA MET A 26 -10.84 -14.02 -12.10
C MET A 26 -9.72 -15.01 -11.80
N VAL A 27 -9.17 -14.95 -10.59
CA VAL A 27 -8.10 -15.84 -10.13
C VAL A 27 -8.47 -16.38 -8.75
N GLU A 28 -8.16 -17.65 -8.51
CA GLU A 28 -8.33 -18.26 -7.18
C GLU A 28 -7.34 -17.66 -6.20
N ILE A 29 -7.80 -17.27 -5.02
CA ILE A 29 -6.97 -16.56 -4.04
C ILE A 29 -5.79 -17.43 -3.58
N ASN A 30 -5.99 -18.74 -3.46
CA ASN A 30 -4.94 -19.70 -3.10
C ASN A 30 -3.83 -19.86 -4.15
N LYS A 31 -4.00 -19.32 -5.37
CA LYS A 31 -2.98 -19.30 -6.43
C LYS A 31 -2.15 -18.00 -6.43
N ILE A 32 -2.42 -17.09 -5.49
CA ILE A 32 -1.75 -15.79 -5.39
C ILE A 32 -0.73 -15.84 -4.25
N ASN A 33 0.53 -15.61 -4.61
CA ASN A 33 1.64 -15.58 -3.67
C ASN A 33 2.03 -14.13 -3.35
N CYS A 34 2.61 -13.94 -2.18
CA CYS A 34 3.33 -12.72 -1.83
C CYS A 34 4.47 -12.46 -2.82
N GLN A 35 4.86 -11.19 -2.93
CA GLN A 35 6.02 -10.76 -3.73
C GLN A 35 7.27 -11.64 -3.50
N LYS A 36 7.99 -11.96 -4.57
CA LYS A 36 9.20 -12.81 -4.56
C LYS A 36 10.43 -12.01 -5.00
N ASP A 37 11.61 -12.45 -4.59
CA ASP A 37 12.91 -11.87 -4.92
C ASP A 37 13.06 -10.46 -4.32
N ILE A 38 12.51 -10.27 -3.12
CA ILE A 38 12.51 -9.00 -2.39
C ILE A 38 13.12 -9.26 -1.02
N GLU A 39 14.39 -8.88 -0.89
CA GLU A 39 15.26 -9.09 0.26
C GLU A 39 14.58 -8.92 1.62
N PHE A 40 13.88 -7.79 1.84
CA PHE A 40 13.25 -7.54 3.14
C PHE A 40 12.00 -8.40 3.38
N SER A 41 11.30 -8.80 2.32
CA SER A 41 10.16 -9.72 2.45
C SER A 41 10.60 -11.15 2.74
N ASP A 42 11.72 -11.56 2.16
CA ASP A 42 12.36 -12.84 2.45
C ASP A 42 12.87 -12.87 3.90
N LEU A 43 13.49 -11.78 4.38
CA LEU A 43 13.91 -11.61 5.77
C LEU A 43 12.72 -11.66 6.76
N LEU A 44 11.56 -11.14 6.36
CA LEU A 44 10.33 -11.22 7.15
C LEU A 44 9.60 -12.57 7.00
N GLY A 45 10.14 -13.49 6.19
CA GLY A 45 9.70 -14.88 6.10
C GLY A 45 8.48 -15.14 5.21
N PHE A 46 8.06 -14.17 4.40
CA PHE A 46 6.85 -14.28 3.57
C PHE A 46 7.07 -14.17 2.07
N GLY A 47 8.28 -13.83 1.61
CA GLY A 47 8.56 -13.66 0.19
C GLY A 47 8.32 -14.94 -0.63
N GLY A 48 7.59 -14.81 -1.73
CA GLY A 48 7.22 -15.90 -2.63
C GLY A 48 6.24 -16.95 -2.09
N LYS A 49 5.86 -16.88 -0.81
CA LYS A 49 4.91 -17.79 -0.16
C LYS A 49 3.46 -17.41 -0.44
N ASP A 50 2.53 -18.28 -0.12
CA ASP A 50 1.10 -17.95 -0.22
C ASP A 50 0.71 -16.82 0.74
N ILE A 51 -0.46 -16.22 0.51
CA ILE A 51 -0.89 -15.04 1.25
C ILE A 51 -1.07 -15.26 2.77
N SER A 52 -1.22 -16.51 3.24
CA SER A 52 -1.34 -16.79 4.68
C SER A 52 -0.05 -16.53 5.46
N TYR A 53 1.10 -16.54 4.78
CA TYR A 53 2.39 -16.19 5.38
C TYR A 53 2.60 -14.67 5.50
N PHE A 54 1.79 -13.85 4.85
CA PHE A 54 1.88 -12.41 5.00
C PHE A 54 1.54 -12.02 6.44
N PRO A 55 2.44 -11.37 7.21
CA PRO A 55 2.25 -11.25 8.66
C PRO A 55 0.91 -10.63 9.10
N PRO A 56 0.37 -9.59 8.41
CA PRO A 56 -0.96 -9.07 8.71
C PRO A 56 -2.14 -10.04 8.55
N TYR A 57 -1.97 -11.15 7.84
CA TYR A 57 -3.01 -12.17 7.67
C TYR A 57 -3.55 -12.64 9.02
N GLU A 58 -2.67 -13.08 9.92
CA GLU A 58 -3.10 -13.58 11.23
C GLU A 58 -3.69 -12.46 12.09
N PHE A 59 -3.23 -11.21 11.96
CA PHE A 59 -3.83 -10.09 12.70
C PHE A 59 -5.27 -9.84 12.26
N PHE A 60 -5.57 -9.89 10.96
CA PHE A 60 -6.93 -9.77 10.45
C PHE A 60 -7.83 -10.93 10.89
N LYS A 61 -7.28 -12.15 10.91
CA LYS A 61 -8.00 -13.34 11.37
C LYS A 61 -8.34 -13.27 12.87
N VAL A 62 -7.40 -12.81 13.69
CA VAL A 62 -7.63 -12.55 15.12
C VAL A 62 -8.63 -11.41 15.30
N TYR A 63 -8.55 -10.35 14.49
CA TYR A 63 -9.42 -9.17 14.59
C TYR A 63 -10.91 -9.53 14.47
N LEU A 64 -11.26 -10.48 13.59
CA LEU A 64 -12.65 -10.93 13.43
C LEU A 64 -13.27 -11.57 14.69
N LYS A 65 -12.45 -11.94 15.68
CA LYS A 65 -12.88 -12.59 16.92
C LYS A 65 -12.54 -11.78 18.17
N GLN A 66 -11.37 -11.15 18.19
CA GLN A 66 -10.79 -10.44 19.33
C GLN A 66 -10.10 -9.16 18.85
N PRO A 67 -10.86 -8.09 18.54
CA PRO A 67 -10.31 -6.85 17.96
C PRO A 67 -9.17 -6.22 18.78
N GLU A 68 -9.30 -6.19 20.11
CA GLU A 68 -8.30 -5.62 21.00
C GLU A 68 -6.97 -6.38 20.95
N LYS A 69 -7.05 -7.72 21.02
CA LYS A 69 -5.88 -8.59 20.88
C LYS A 69 -5.19 -8.41 19.52
N ALA A 70 -5.96 -8.32 18.45
CA ALA A 70 -5.41 -8.07 17.12
C ALA A 70 -4.71 -6.71 17.02
N ASN A 71 -5.25 -5.68 17.67
CA ASN A 71 -4.62 -4.36 17.71
C ASN A 71 -3.24 -4.43 18.37
N ILE A 72 -3.14 -5.10 19.53
CA ILE A 72 -1.88 -5.28 20.26
C ILE A 72 -0.87 -6.05 19.39
N LEU A 73 -1.27 -7.18 18.80
CA LEU A 73 -0.39 -8.00 17.95
C LEU A 73 0.12 -7.21 16.73
N PHE A 74 -0.78 -6.52 16.04
CA PHE A 74 -0.42 -5.74 14.85
C PHE A 74 0.47 -4.55 15.23
N TYR A 75 0.18 -3.89 16.35
CA TYR A 75 0.99 -2.80 16.88
C TYR A 75 2.41 -3.26 17.19
N ASN A 76 2.56 -4.34 17.95
CA ASN A 76 3.87 -4.88 18.32
C ASN A 76 4.68 -5.26 17.08
N TRP A 77 4.05 -5.90 16.10
CA TRP A 77 4.71 -6.23 14.83
C TRP A 77 5.14 -4.98 14.06
N PHE A 78 4.28 -3.97 13.94
CA PHE A 78 4.62 -2.72 13.28
C PHE A 78 5.77 -2.00 13.98
N TYR A 79 5.69 -1.87 15.31
CA TYR A 79 6.69 -1.19 16.12
C TYR A 79 8.05 -1.88 16.02
N ASN A 80 8.09 -3.19 16.22
CA ASN A 80 9.31 -3.98 16.12
C ASN A 80 9.92 -3.96 14.71
N THR A 81 9.08 -4.09 13.68
CA THR A 81 9.56 -4.09 12.29
C THR A 81 10.05 -2.71 11.86
N PHE A 82 9.31 -1.64 12.24
CA PHE A 82 9.72 -0.28 11.93
C PHE A 82 11.03 0.04 12.62
N LEU A 83 11.09 -0.04 13.96
CA LEU A 83 12.20 0.46 14.76
C LEU A 83 13.36 -0.54 14.83
N HIS A 84 13.14 -1.74 15.36
CA HIS A 84 14.22 -2.69 15.63
C HIS A 84 14.76 -3.34 14.36
N LYS A 85 13.92 -3.64 13.37
CA LYS A 85 14.36 -4.11 12.05
C LYS A 85 14.70 -2.99 11.07
N ASN A 86 14.64 -1.72 11.50
CA ASN A 86 14.97 -0.55 10.69
C ASN A 86 14.23 -0.50 9.33
N ALA A 87 13.00 -1.03 9.23
CA ALA A 87 12.26 -1.06 7.96
C ALA A 87 12.11 0.31 7.33
N TRP A 88 12.09 1.39 8.13
CA TRP A 88 11.99 2.77 7.69
C TRP A 88 13.19 3.27 6.88
N LYS A 89 14.35 2.61 6.99
CA LYS A 89 15.57 2.92 6.19
C LYS A 89 15.58 2.21 4.85
N ILE A 90 14.82 1.12 4.73
CA ILE A 90 14.90 0.22 3.58
C ILE A 90 13.92 0.69 2.49
N PRO A 91 14.38 0.88 1.24
CA PRO A 91 13.51 1.29 0.13
C PRO A 91 12.33 0.36 -0.09
N LYS A 92 11.17 0.92 -0.48
CA LYS A 92 9.97 0.12 -0.81
C LYS A 92 10.22 -0.91 -1.91
N VAL A 93 11.07 -0.61 -2.89
CA VAL A 93 11.45 -1.54 -3.97
C VAL A 93 12.21 -2.77 -3.46
N LYS A 94 12.82 -2.68 -2.26
CA LYS A 94 13.47 -3.79 -1.56
C LYS A 94 12.58 -4.41 -0.47
N GLY A 95 11.29 -4.07 -0.43
CA GLY A 95 10.31 -4.58 0.54
C GLY A 95 10.26 -3.80 1.85
N GLY A 96 11.16 -2.84 2.05
CA GLY A 96 11.14 -1.95 3.20
C GLY A 96 10.05 -0.89 3.14
N TRP A 97 10.05 0.02 4.11
CA TRP A 97 8.97 0.98 4.30
C TRP A 97 9.40 2.44 4.10
N PHE A 98 10.64 2.72 3.68
CA PHE A 98 11.06 4.06 3.31
C PHE A 98 10.16 4.63 2.21
N LYS A 99 9.61 5.83 2.45
CA LYS A 99 8.59 6.48 1.61
C LYS A 99 7.33 5.63 1.37
N GLY A 100 7.11 4.60 2.17
CA GLY A 100 5.86 3.84 2.25
C GLY A 100 4.80 4.52 3.12
N PRO A 101 3.57 3.99 3.18
CA PRO A 101 2.46 4.64 3.89
C PRO A 101 2.73 4.94 5.37
N LEU A 102 3.34 4.00 6.11
CA LEU A 102 3.69 4.23 7.52
C LEU A 102 4.79 5.28 7.67
N TYR A 103 5.85 5.21 6.85
CA TYR A 103 6.89 6.23 6.85
C TYR A 103 6.32 7.62 6.56
N ILE A 104 5.42 7.75 5.58
CA ILE A 104 4.78 9.03 5.23
C ILE A 104 3.94 9.55 6.41
N ALA A 105 3.23 8.68 7.12
CA ALA A 105 2.47 9.07 8.32
C ALA A 105 3.40 9.58 9.43
N VAL A 106 4.53 8.91 9.67
CA VAL A 106 5.57 9.37 10.62
C VAL A 106 6.15 10.72 10.15
N GLU A 107 6.50 10.84 8.87
CA GLU A 107 7.09 12.06 8.30
C GLU A 107 6.14 13.25 8.45
N LYS A 108 4.84 13.03 8.29
CA LYS A 108 3.81 14.05 8.49
C LYS A 108 3.79 14.54 9.94
N LEU A 109 3.70 13.64 10.92
CA LEU A 109 3.68 14.00 12.34
C LEU A 109 4.98 14.68 12.79
N PHE A 110 6.12 14.27 12.23
CA PHE A 110 7.40 14.92 12.50
C PHE A 110 7.43 16.34 11.92
N LYS A 111 6.99 16.53 10.68
CA LYS A 111 6.90 17.87 10.06
C LYS A 111 6.01 18.83 10.83
N GLU A 112 4.89 18.35 11.37
CA GLU A 112 4.01 19.14 12.25
C GLU A 112 4.71 19.64 13.53
N LYS A 113 5.84 19.02 13.90
CA LYS A 113 6.70 19.40 15.03
C LYS A 113 8.03 20.02 14.59
N ASN A 114 8.17 20.40 13.32
CA ASN A 114 9.43 20.88 12.73
C ASN A 114 10.62 19.90 12.88
N LEU A 115 10.33 18.60 12.87
CA LEU A 115 11.32 17.53 12.98
C LEU A 115 11.57 16.84 11.63
N PHE A 116 12.75 16.24 11.49
CA PHE A 116 13.14 15.41 10.35
C PHE A 116 13.42 13.98 10.78
N ILE A 117 13.05 13.01 9.94
CA ILE A 117 13.36 11.60 10.19
C ILE A 117 14.85 11.35 10.04
N ASN A 118 15.51 11.03 11.16
CA ASN A 118 16.85 10.44 11.23
C ASN A 118 16.92 9.55 12.48
N GLN A 119 18.03 8.84 12.68
CA GLN A 119 18.20 7.89 13.79
C GLN A 119 17.93 8.53 15.16
N ASN A 120 18.53 9.69 15.44
CA ASN A 120 18.42 10.36 16.73
C ASN A 120 17.02 10.89 16.97
N THR A 121 16.39 11.49 15.95
CA THR A 121 15.03 12.03 16.07
C THR A 121 14.01 10.92 16.30
N ILE A 122 14.16 9.76 15.62
CA ILE A 122 13.28 8.61 15.79
C ILE A 122 13.29 8.11 17.23
N LEU A 123 14.47 7.90 17.82
CA LEU A 123 14.62 7.40 19.18
C LEU A 123 14.11 8.40 20.24
N LYS A 124 14.27 9.71 19.99
CA LYS A 124 13.80 10.77 20.91
C LYS A 124 12.30 11.06 20.81
N ASN A 125 11.64 10.63 19.73
CA ASN A 125 10.24 10.99 19.43
C ASN A 125 9.40 9.75 19.14
N GLU A 126 9.63 8.66 19.88
CA GLU A 126 8.93 7.40 19.67
C GLU A 126 7.41 7.55 19.73
N ASP A 127 6.87 8.43 20.57
CA ASP A 127 5.41 8.58 20.71
C ASP A 127 4.72 9.03 19.41
N LEU A 128 5.39 9.83 18.57
CA LEU A 128 4.89 10.19 17.24
C LEU A 128 4.85 8.96 16.31
N ILE A 129 5.81 8.05 16.43
CA ILE A 129 5.81 6.79 15.69
C ILE A 129 4.69 5.87 16.17
N LYS A 130 4.50 5.76 17.50
CA LYS A 130 3.38 5.01 18.09
C LYS A 130 2.04 5.54 17.59
N GLN A 131 1.88 6.86 17.51
CA GLN A 131 0.69 7.51 16.97
C GLN A 131 0.48 7.16 15.48
N ALA A 132 1.51 7.26 14.65
CA ALA A 132 1.43 6.88 13.23
C ALA A 132 1.05 5.40 13.04
N ILE A 133 1.61 4.50 13.84
CA ILE A 133 1.29 3.06 13.81
C ILE A 133 -0.19 2.84 14.14
N ARG A 134 -0.71 3.47 15.20
CA ARG A 134 -2.14 3.37 15.58
C ARG A 134 -3.06 3.84 14.44
N GLN A 135 -2.73 4.96 13.79
CA GLN A 135 -3.49 5.46 12.63
C GLN A 135 -3.48 4.45 11.48
N ARG A 136 -2.34 3.80 11.20
CA ARG A 136 -2.24 2.79 10.14
C ARG A 136 -3.03 1.53 10.46
N ILE A 137 -2.98 1.05 11.70
CA ILE A 137 -3.74 -0.13 12.15
C ILE A 137 -5.24 0.14 12.04
N SER A 138 -5.71 1.29 12.55
CA SER A 138 -7.10 1.70 12.43
C SER A 138 -7.55 1.74 10.96
N TYR A 139 -6.73 2.29 10.06
CA TYR A 139 -7.02 2.26 8.63
C TYR A 139 -7.22 0.83 8.08
N TYR A 140 -6.37 -0.13 8.49
CA TYR A 140 -6.49 -1.50 7.98
C TYR A 140 -7.68 -2.26 8.58
N PHE A 141 -8.03 -2.04 9.84
CA PHE A 141 -9.25 -2.63 10.40
C PHE A 141 -10.51 -2.00 9.80
N ASN A 142 -10.51 -0.69 9.52
CA ASN A 142 -11.56 -0.06 8.74
C ASN A 142 -11.69 -0.65 7.33
N LEU A 143 -10.56 -1.07 6.72
CA LEU A 143 -10.59 -1.79 5.45
C LEU A 143 -11.24 -3.18 5.58
N VAL A 144 -11.00 -3.90 6.68
CA VAL A 144 -11.71 -5.17 6.97
C VAL A 144 -13.22 -4.93 7.04
N GLU A 145 -13.65 -3.95 7.84
CA GLU A 145 -15.08 -3.62 7.99
C GLU A 145 -15.71 -3.17 6.66
N SER A 146 -14.99 -2.36 5.89
CA SER A 146 -15.45 -1.90 4.59
C SER A 146 -15.66 -3.06 3.61
N ILE A 147 -14.68 -3.97 3.48
CA ILE A 147 -14.81 -5.14 2.60
C ILE A 147 -15.93 -6.06 3.09
N LYS A 148 -16.06 -6.27 4.40
CA LYS A 148 -17.15 -7.08 4.97
C LYS A 148 -18.53 -6.49 4.67
N LYS A 149 -18.68 -5.16 4.75
CA LYS A 149 -19.96 -4.47 4.56
C LYS A 149 -20.33 -4.24 3.09
N TYR A 150 -19.34 -3.93 2.25
CA TYR A 150 -19.57 -3.44 0.88
C TYR A 150 -18.96 -4.32 -0.20
N SER A 151 -18.35 -5.45 0.16
CA SER A 151 -17.49 -6.25 -0.71
C SER A 151 -16.27 -5.46 -1.22
N PHE A 152 -15.36 -6.15 -1.93
CA PHE A 152 -14.21 -5.51 -2.56
C PHE A 152 -14.55 -5.04 -3.97
N GLU A 153 -14.26 -3.76 -4.27
CA GLU A 153 -14.38 -3.19 -5.61
C GLU A 153 -12.98 -2.92 -6.23
N PRO A 154 -12.51 -3.78 -7.16
CA PRO A 154 -11.18 -3.65 -7.77
C PRO A 154 -11.00 -2.41 -8.65
N SER A 155 -12.08 -1.78 -9.10
CA SER A 155 -12.03 -0.58 -9.96
C SER A 155 -11.49 0.65 -9.21
N ILE A 156 -11.64 0.67 -7.88
CA ILE A 156 -11.22 1.77 -7.01
C ILE A 156 -9.75 1.63 -6.61
N ASP A 157 -9.36 0.45 -6.12
CA ASP A 157 -8.01 0.16 -5.66
C ASP A 157 -7.60 -1.27 -6.04
N PRO A 158 -7.10 -1.47 -7.27
CA PRO A 158 -6.87 -2.80 -7.81
C PRO A 158 -5.76 -3.55 -7.08
N VAL A 159 -5.87 -4.88 -7.10
CA VAL A 159 -4.75 -5.77 -6.75
C VAL A 159 -3.85 -5.90 -7.97
N ARG A 160 -2.56 -5.65 -7.78
CA ARG A 160 -1.56 -5.69 -8.85
C ARG A 160 -0.71 -6.93 -8.69
N VAL A 161 -0.54 -7.66 -9.79
CA VAL A 161 0.22 -8.91 -9.82
C VAL A 161 1.17 -8.97 -11.01
N VAL A 162 2.14 -9.86 -10.92
CA VAL A 162 2.97 -10.33 -12.04
C VAL A 162 2.85 -11.85 -12.13
N ASN A 163 2.81 -12.38 -13.35
CA ASN A 163 2.94 -13.82 -13.58
C ASN A 163 4.39 -14.11 -14.00
N LYS A 164 5.09 -14.96 -13.25
CA LYS A 164 6.43 -15.46 -13.59
C LYS A 164 6.36 -16.99 -13.59
N ASN A 165 6.65 -17.62 -14.74
CA ASN A 165 6.67 -19.08 -14.91
C ASN A 165 5.40 -19.78 -14.40
N GLY A 166 4.22 -19.21 -14.70
CA GLY A 166 2.94 -19.76 -14.28
C GLY A 166 2.50 -19.40 -12.85
N VAL A 167 3.38 -18.85 -12.03
CA VAL A 167 3.09 -18.45 -10.64
C VAL A 167 2.72 -16.96 -10.58
N ILE A 168 1.66 -16.64 -9.82
CA ILE A 168 1.15 -15.28 -9.67
C ILE A 168 1.70 -14.68 -8.38
N TYR A 169 2.46 -13.61 -8.49
CA TYR A 169 3.03 -12.88 -7.35
C TYR A 169 2.41 -11.50 -7.23
N LEU A 170 2.11 -11.08 -6.00
CA LEU A 170 1.64 -9.74 -5.71
C LEU A 170 2.73 -8.70 -5.93
N LEU A 171 2.36 -7.59 -6.55
CA LEU A 171 3.13 -6.34 -6.58
C LEU A 171 2.51 -5.30 -5.64
N ASP A 172 1.19 -5.38 -5.44
CA ASP A 172 0.45 -4.52 -4.53
C ASP A 172 -0.90 -5.16 -4.15
N GLY A 173 -1.44 -4.76 -3.00
CA GLY A 173 -2.74 -5.26 -2.52
C GLY A 173 -2.68 -6.45 -1.56
N HIS A 174 -1.52 -6.74 -0.95
CA HIS A 174 -1.34 -7.82 0.05
C HIS A 174 -2.42 -7.80 1.14
N HIS A 175 -2.69 -6.64 1.75
CA HIS A 175 -3.74 -6.53 2.77
C HIS A 175 -5.13 -6.91 2.24
N ARG A 176 -5.48 -6.51 1.01
CA ARG A 176 -6.79 -6.83 0.42
C ARG A 176 -6.95 -8.31 0.16
N VAL A 177 -5.93 -8.94 -0.44
CA VAL A 177 -5.97 -10.39 -0.72
C VAL A 177 -6.01 -11.19 0.59
N ALA A 178 -5.24 -10.78 1.60
CA ALA A 178 -5.29 -11.40 2.92
C ALA A 178 -6.69 -11.31 3.55
N ILE A 179 -7.29 -10.11 3.57
CA ILE A 179 -8.64 -9.91 4.11
C ILE A 179 -9.67 -10.74 3.35
N LEU A 180 -9.66 -10.71 2.01
CA LEU A 180 -10.57 -11.49 1.18
C LEU A 180 -10.45 -13.00 1.44
N SER A 181 -9.22 -13.50 1.55
CA SER A 181 -8.97 -14.90 1.92
C SER A 181 -9.61 -15.27 3.25
N ILE A 182 -9.41 -14.44 4.28
CA ILE A 182 -9.91 -14.67 5.64
C ILE A 182 -11.44 -14.60 5.69
N LEU A 183 -12.05 -13.73 4.89
CA LEU A 183 -13.50 -13.62 4.74
C LEU A 183 -14.11 -14.76 3.88
N GLY A 184 -13.30 -15.71 3.42
CA GLY A 184 -13.78 -16.91 2.71
C GLY A 184 -13.99 -16.73 1.21
N TYR A 185 -13.51 -15.63 0.61
CA TYR A 185 -13.58 -15.46 -0.84
C TYR A 185 -12.69 -16.50 -1.53
N LYS A 186 -13.26 -17.24 -2.48
CA LYS A 186 -12.52 -18.26 -3.25
C LYS A 186 -11.71 -17.65 -4.40
N LYS A 187 -12.25 -16.60 -5.02
CA LYS A 187 -11.70 -15.94 -6.20
C LYS A 187 -11.70 -14.42 -6.01
N ILE A 188 -10.75 -13.77 -6.67
CA ILE A 188 -10.64 -12.31 -6.74
C ILE A 188 -10.52 -11.88 -8.20
N LEU A 189 -11.15 -10.76 -8.54
CA LEU A 189 -10.97 -10.11 -9.83
C LEU A 189 -9.64 -9.36 -9.83
N LEU A 190 -8.69 -9.85 -10.62
CA LEU A 190 -7.42 -9.18 -10.89
C LEU A 190 -7.54 -8.36 -12.17
N LEU A 191 -6.90 -7.20 -12.16
CA LEU A 191 -6.80 -6.34 -13.33
C LEU A 191 -5.42 -6.57 -13.95
N LYS A 192 -5.36 -7.39 -15.01
CA LYS A 192 -4.11 -7.67 -15.73
C LYS A 192 -3.79 -6.49 -16.63
N ARG A 193 -2.62 -5.90 -16.46
CA ARG A 193 -2.18 -4.77 -17.27
C ARG A 193 -2.12 -5.13 -18.75
N THR A 194 -2.73 -4.30 -19.60
CA THR A 194 -2.64 -4.39 -21.07
C THR A 194 -1.37 -3.68 -21.56
N VAL A 195 -0.96 -3.97 -22.80
CA VAL A 195 0.12 -3.23 -23.48
C VAL A 195 -0.20 -1.73 -23.52
N LEU A 196 -1.47 -1.39 -23.78
CA LEU A 196 -1.97 -0.01 -23.78
C LEU A 196 -1.86 0.65 -22.40
N GLY A 197 -2.17 -0.08 -21.33
CA GLY A 197 -1.93 0.36 -19.94
C GLY A 197 -0.44 0.55 -19.63
N GLY A 198 0.42 -0.28 -20.23
CA GLY A 198 1.87 -0.07 -20.37
C GLY A 198 2.22 1.36 -20.78
N ILE A 199 1.71 1.73 -21.95
CA ILE A 199 1.98 3.00 -22.62
C ILE A 199 1.36 4.18 -21.86
N LEU A 200 0.11 4.06 -21.42
CA LEU A 200 -0.62 5.12 -20.71
C LEU A 200 0.07 5.53 -19.40
N GLU A 201 0.52 4.59 -18.57
CA GLU A 201 1.26 4.96 -17.35
C GLU A 201 2.58 5.65 -17.66
N LYS A 202 3.30 5.20 -18.70
CA LYS A 202 4.57 5.81 -19.10
C LYS A 202 4.34 7.27 -19.50
N LEU A 203 3.28 7.55 -20.23
CA LEU A 203 2.85 8.91 -20.59
C LEU A 203 2.44 9.75 -19.36
N ILE A 204 1.70 9.16 -18.42
CA ILE A 204 1.32 9.83 -17.16
C ILE A 204 2.57 10.15 -16.32
N LEU A 205 3.53 9.23 -16.23
CA LEU A 205 4.81 9.43 -15.54
C LEU A 205 5.64 10.53 -16.20
N ILE A 206 5.70 10.58 -17.53
CA ILE A 206 6.36 11.66 -18.28
C ILE A 206 5.70 12.99 -17.97
N LYS A 207 4.36 13.08 -18.03
CA LYS A 207 3.60 14.30 -17.68
C LYS A 207 3.83 14.75 -16.23
N LYS A 208 3.88 13.81 -15.28
CA LYS A 208 4.21 14.13 -13.88
C LYS A 208 5.63 14.65 -13.73
N LYS A 209 6.61 14.04 -14.40
CA LYS A 209 8.01 14.50 -14.39
C LYS A 209 8.15 15.89 -15.00
N THR A 210 7.51 16.16 -16.14
CA THR A 210 7.54 17.49 -16.78
C THR A 210 6.81 18.55 -15.94
N TRP A 211 5.69 18.20 -15.31
CA TRP A 211 4.99 19.09 -14.37
C TRP A 211 5.84 19.41 -13.13
N LEU A 212 6.45 18.40 -12.51
CA LEU A 212 7.36 18.59 -11.37
C LEU A 212 8.60 19.42 -11.76
N TYR A 213 9.14 19.22 -12.97
CA TYR A 213 10.27 19.99 -13.50
C TYR A 213 9.89 21.46 -13.72
N ARG A 214 8.74 21.74 -14.33
CA ARG A 214 8.23 23.10 -14.54
C ARG A 214 7.97 23.84 -13.22
N ASN A 215 7.39 23.16 -12.23
CA ASN A 215 7.14 23.75 -10.92
C ASN A 215 8.40 23.90 -10.05
N ARG A 216 9.44 23.08 -10.25
CA ARG A 216 10.75 23.32 -9.63
C ARG A 216 11.46 24.54 -10.20
N LYS A 217 11.33 24.80 -11.52
CA LYS A 217 11.88 26.01 -12.13
C LYS A 217 11.19 27.29 -11.64
N SER A 218 9.87 27.28 -11.46
CA SER A 218 9.15 28.46 -10.93
C SER A 218 9.46 28.75 -9.46
N ILE A 219 9.77 27.74 -8.64
CA ILE A 219 10.20 27.91 -7.25
C ILE A 219 11.64 28.45 -7.16
N ASN A 220 12.56 28.00 -8.04
CA ASN A 220 13.94 28.51 -8.06
C ASN A 220 14.08 29.93 -8.61
N PHE A 221 13.09 30.45 -9.37
CA PHE A 221 13.07 31.85 -9.81
C PHE A 221 12.53 32.83 -8.76
N MET A 222 11.91 32.35 -7.67
CA MET A 222 11.41 33.21 -6.58
C MET A 222 12.39 33.39 -5.41
N ASN A 223 13.53 32.69 -5.40
CA ASN A 223 14.57 32.77 -4.35
C ASN A 223 15.84 33.51 -4.79
N ILE A 224 15.77 34.34 -5.83
CA ILE A 224 16.83 35.28 -6.20
C ILE A 224 16.25 36.68 -6.05
N LYS A 225 16.27 37.20 -4.83
CA LYS A 225 16.22 38.62 -4.49
C LYS A 225 17.02 38.82 -3.21
#